data_AF-A0AAU7ABC4-F1
#
_entry.id   AF-A0AAU7ABC4-F1
#
_cell.length_a   1.000
_cell.length_b   1.000
_cell.length_c   1.000
_cell.angle_alpha   90.00
_cell.angle_beta   90.00
_cell.angle_gamma   90.00
#
_symmetry.space_group_name_H-M   'P 1'
#
loop_
_entity.id
_entity.type
_entity.pdbx_description
1 polymer ?
#
loop_
_entity_poly.entity_id
_entity_poly.type
_entity_poly.pdbx_seq_one_letter_code
_entity_poly.pdbx_strand_id
1 'polypeptide(L)'
;MRFLAKRYILITFSGAAILACFCAMALVWVLEAKTISRLEAAFVKADLDWVEVAADGRQVVLSGQAETAAQRFQALTLARKTVAMHNLSDQISVSETDAKTPAALTLQILKTPKFIRAMGNVPSGPTQETLLAGLRDMAAGQVELKHFFTAAQRRPSETWLTTQQLGFEALAQIHRGEVTIAEDRVVVKALAKTEERRQAVLTNLEQLSPAGLLYEVVVVAPNAAPEGYRFRAVKRSGALRVLACRVDSQMHLKALASALQAFGVTHGLPCLMNLADRPSGFDETIFLALDAVKPIRAATIHLEDNHLQLFFPDLPEADSIAAVVEKIKQRLPEGYGVEASRNLPDMADGGLAAEFSFELEADGNLILQGPLKDQRAQRAVKALAQARFGFDKVVFSGSLVPALGNDWTLQILSLIEAMLPLQRAQMRLTRQDLAISGLSHRKDAQAALALSVRQILPNTVRTDLQITYQPPPKTEPDLLPAALCISQINGLLQSEKINFDPGSDQVNLAGQNLLDKIAEILRQCGEIPLEIAGHTDSQGREEMNLQLSQMRAQAVMMELQRRRILTGSFVAQGYGETKPIAANDSAEGRDINRRIEFYLRENEPVPPVQGDPETLPAEARINANAGQ
;
A
#
# COMPACT_ATOMS: atom_id res chain seq x y z
N MET A 1 -52.86 63.69 33.45
CA MET A 1 -52.25 62.37 33.76
C MET A 1 -51.81 61.58 32.53
N ARG A 2 -52.60 61.44 31.45
CA ARG A 2 -52.22 60.63 30.26
C ARG A 2 -50.96 61.09 29.48
N PHE A 3 -50.66 62.40 29.44
CA PHE A 3 -49.46 62.93 28.75
C PHE A 3 -48.15 62.64 29.49
N LEU A 4 -48.18 62.67 30.83
CA LEU A 4 -47.01 62.35 31.66
C LEU A 4 -46.65 60.85 31.52
N ALA A 5 -47.64 59.96 31.57
CA ALA A 5 -47.44 58.53 31.40
C ALA A 5 -46.77 58.17 30.05
N LYS A 6 -47.17 58.81 28.95
CA LYS A 6 -46.56 58.60 27.63
C LYS A 6 -45.09 59.06 27.56
N ARG A 7 -44.73 60.16 28.24
CA ARG A 7 -43.34 60.64 28.31
C ARG A 7 -42.44 59.69 29.11
N TYR A 8 -42.94 59.15 30.23
CA TYR A 8 -42.19 58.17 31.02
C TYR A 8 -41.92 56.89 30.22
N ILE A 9 -42.93 56.36 29.52
CA ILE A 9 -42.77 55.18 28.67
C ILE A 9 -41.72 55.45 27.58
N LEU A 10 -41.81 56.58 26.88
CA LEU A 10 -40.84 56.92 25.83
C LEU A 10 -39.40 57.02 26.39
N ILE A 11 -39.21 57.66 27.54
CA ILE A 11 -37.90 57.80 28.18
C ILE A 11 -37.35 56.43 28.62
N THR A 12 -38.17 55.55 29.18
CA THR A 12 -37.73 54.21 29.60
C THR A 12 -37.36 53.33 28.42
N PHE A 13 -38.12 53.37 27.32
CA PHE A 13 -37.81 52.60 26.12
C PHE A 13 -36.57 53.13 25.41
N SER A 14 -36.41 54.45 25.31
CA SER A 14 -35.19 55.06 24.77
C SER A 14 -33.96 54.76 25.63
N GLY A 15 -34.09 54.82 26.95
CA GLY A 15 -33.01 54.45 27.88
C GLY A 15 -32.60 52.99 27.77
N ALA A 16 -33.58 52.08 27.68
CA ALA A 16 -33.33 50.65 27.47
C ALA A 16 -32.67 50.36 26.11
N ALA A 17 -33.09 51.06 25.05
CA ALA A 17 -32.48 50.92 23.71
C ALA A 17 -31.02 51.38 23.70
N ILE A 18 -30.71 52.52 24.33
CA ILE A 18 -29.33 53.03 24.45
C ILE A 18 -28.47 52.04 25.24
N LEU A 19 -28.96 51.53 26.36
CA LEU A 19 -28.26 50.53 27.17
C LEU A 19 -28.00 49.24 26.38
N ALA A 20 -28.99 48.76 25.63
CA ALA A 20 -28.85 47.56 24.79
C ALA A 20 -27.81 47.76 23.68
N CYS A 21 -27.80 48.92 23.01
CA CYS A 21 -26.77 49.27 22.03
C CYS A 21 -25.38 49.33 22.66
N PHE A 22 -25.25 49.94 23.85
CA PHE A 22 -23.98 50.01 24.56
C PHE A 22 -23.47 48.62 24.95
N CYS A 23 -24.33 47.76 25.50
CA CYS A 23 -23.99 46.38 25.83
C CYS A 23 -23.59 45.57 24.58
N ALA A 24 -24.28 45.76 23.45
CA ALA A 24 -23.95 45.09 22.20
C ALA A 24 -22.57 45.52 21.67
N MET A 25 -22.28 46.83 21.65
CA MET A 25 -20.97 47.34 21.24
C MET A 25 -19.84 46.85 22.16
N ALA A 26 -20.07 46.86 23.48
CA ALA A 26 -19.10 46.34 24.44
C ALA A 26 -18.84 44.84 24.24
N LEU A 27 -19.88 44.05 23.93
CA LEU A 27 -19.74 42.62 23.69
C LEU A 27 -18.94 42.33 22.41
N VAL A 28 -19.20 43.08 21.33
CA VAL A 28 -18.44 42.96 20.07
C VAL A 28 -16.97 43.24 20.32
N TRP A 29 -16.66 44.34 21.02
CA TRP A 29 -15.28 44.71 21.35
C TRP A 29 -14.55 43.65 22.17
N VAL A 30 -15.21 43.04 23.16
CA VAL A 30 -14.64 41.94 23.96
C VAL A 30 -14.37 40.69 23.13
N LEU A 31 -15.27 40.35 22.19
CA LEU A 31 -15.10 39.19 21.33
C LEU A 31 -13.96 39.38 20.32
N GLU A 32 -13.84 40.56 19.74
CA GLU A 32 -12.74 40.94 18.84
C GLU A 32 -11.40 40.85 19.57
N ALA A 33 -11.27 41.53 20.72
CA ALA A 33 -10.04 41.55 21.50
C ALA A 33 -9.59 40.14 21.93
N LYS A 34 -10.53 39.27 22.32
CA LYS A 34 -10.23 37.90 22.71
C LYS A 34 -9.82 37.02 21.52
N THR A 35 -10.36 37.29 20.33
CA THR A 35 -10.04 36.56 19.11
C THR A 35 -8.64 36.93 18.61
N ILE A 36 -8.34 38.24 18.58
CA ILE A 36 -7.02 38.78 18.23
C ILE A 36 -5.95 38.17 19.16
N SER A 37 -6.12 38.30 20.48
CA SER A 37 -5.14 37.81 21.46
C SER A 37 -4.87 36.30 21.36
N ARG A 38 -5.88 35.48 21.02
CA ARG A 38 -5.69 34.03 20.82
C ARG A 38 -4.91 33.71 19.54
N LEU A 39 -5.16 34.45 18.47
CA LEU A 39 -4.47 34.25 17.20
C LEU A 39 -3.02 34.70 17.30
N GLU A 40 -2.76 35.88 17.86
CA GLU A 40 -1.40 36.37 18.12
C GLU A 40 -0.60 35.39 18.98
N ALA A 41 -1.17 34.88 20.08
CA ALA A 41 -0.50 33.90 20.91
C ALA A 41 -0.21 32.58 20.17
N ALA A 42 -1.07 32.18 19.22
CA ALA A 42 -0.85 30.99 18.39
C ALA A 42 0.24 31.22 17.33
N PHE A 43 0.33 32.42 16.77
CA PHE A 43 1.35 32.79 15.80
C PHE A 43 2.73 32.96 16.42
N VAL A 44 2.82 33.63 17.58
CA VAL A 44 4.08 33.75 18.35
C VAL A 44 4.61 32.37 18.74
N LYS A 45 3.74 31.43 19.12
CA LYS A 45 4.15 30.05 19.44
C LYS A 45 4.69 29.28 18.23
N ALA A 46 4.39 29.72 17.02
CA ALA A 46 4.75 29.06 15.77
C ALA A 46 5.85 29.78 14.98
N ASP A 47 6.56 30.75 15.58
CA ASP A 47 7.54 31.64 14.91
C ASP A 47 6.92 32.39 13.71
N LEU A 48 5.70 32.92 13.89
CA LEU A 48 4.98 33.72 12.89
C LEU A 48 4.61 35.10 13.45
N ASP A 49 5.49 35.72 14.22
CA ASP A 49 5.32 37.03 14.86
C ASP A 49 5.19 38.21 13.87
N TRP A 50 5.57 37.99 12.61
CA TRP A 50 5.35 38.92 11.50
C TRP A 50 3.89 38.99 11.01
N VAL A 51 3.01 38.08 11.46
CA VAL A 51 1.59 38.07 11.09
C VAL A 51 0.80 39.03 11.98
N GLU A 52 0.28 40.09 11.38
CA GLU A 52 -0.61 41.04 12.02
C GLU A 52 -2.08 40.56 11.93
N VAL A 53 -2.84 40.76 13.01
CA VAL A 53 -4.23 40.30 13.12
C VAL A 53 -5.15 41.47 13.44
N ALA A 54 -6.13 41.72 12.57
CA ALA A 54 -7.22 42.65 12.83
C ALA A 54 -8.57 41.92 12.83
N ALA A 55 -9.51 42.36 13.66
CA ALA A 55 -10.87 41.83 13.67
C ALA A 55 -11.88 42.97 13.49
N ASP A 56 -12.88 42.74 12.64
CA ASP A 56 -14.04 43.60 12.45
C ASP A 56 -15.32 42.74 12.56
N GLY A 57 -15.96 42.80 13.71
CA GLY A 57 -17.08 41.98 14.11
C GLY A 57 -16.76 40.48 14.07
N ARG A 58 -17.16 39.82 12.99
CA ARG A 58 -16.93 38.38 12.77
C ARG A 58 -15.79 38.11 11.79
N GLN A 59 -15.35 39.09 11.02
CA GLN A 59 -14.29 38.94 10.02
C GLN A 59 -12.94 39.18 10.68
N VAL A 60 -11.96 38.33 10.36
CA VAL A 60 -10.58 38.46 10.79
C VAL A 60 -9.70 38.63 9.57
N VAL A 61 -8.90 39.70 9.56
CA VAL A 61 -7.95 40.02 8.51
C VAL A 61 -6.55 39.67 9.00
N LEU A 62 -5.82 38.89 8.20
CA LEU A 62 -4.41 38.60 8.43
C LEU A 62 -3.57 39.37 7.41
N SER A 63 -2.62 40.16 7.89
CA SER A 63 -1.68 40.93 7.07
C SER A 63 -0.25 40.65 7.48
N GLY A 64 0.70 40.94 6.59
CA GLY A 64 2.13 40.72 6.83
C GLY A 64 2.85 40.27 5.57
N GLN A 65 4.17 40.11 5.68
CA GLN A 65 5.03 39.69 4.57
C GLN A 65 5.70 38.36 4.91
N ALA A 66 5.26 37.29 4.25
CA ALA A 66 5.88 35.97 4.32
C ALA A 66 7.14 35.92 3.44
N GLU A 67 8.19 35.26 3.93
CA GLU A 67 9.39 34.99 3.14
C GLU A 67 9.13 33.90 2.09
N THR A 68 8.24 32.95 2.38
CA THR A 68 7.90 31.83 1.49
C THR A 68 6.40 31.56 1.44
N ALA A 69 5.93 30.93 0.36
CA ALA A 69 4.54 30.48 0.25
C ALA A 69 4.16 29.46 1.34
N ALA A 70 5.14 28.69 1.85
CA ALA A 70 4.93 27.73 2.93
C ALA A 70 4.60 28.42 4.26
N GLN A 71 5.30 29.52 4.59
CA GLN A 71 5.02 30.32 5.79
C GLN A 71 3.61 30.94 5.73
N ARG A 72 3.21 31.52 4.58
CA ARG A 72 1.83 32.02 4.38
C ARG A 72 0.79 30.92 4.59
N PHE A 73 1.00 29.74 4.02
CA PHE A 73 0.08 28.61 4.18
C PHE A 73 -0.02 28.12 5.63
N GLN A 74 1.10 28.11 6.36
CA GLN A 74 1.14 27.76 7.78
C GLN A 74 0.34 28.75 8.64
N ALA A 75 0.47 30.05 8.38
CA ALA A 75 -0.30 31.09 9.06
C ALA A 75 -1.82 30.91 8.86
N LEU A 76 -2.26 30.72 7.62
CA LEU A 76 -3.69 30.48 7.31
C LEU A 76 -4.23 29.21 7.99
N THR A 77 -3.43 28.15 8.02
CA THR A 77 -3.81 26.87 8.64
C THR A 77 -3.97 26.99 10.15
N LEU A 78 -3.14 27.77 10.82
CA LEU A 78 -3.26 28.03 12.26
C LEU A 78 -4.48 28.89 12.56
N ALA A 79 -4.75 29.92 11.75
CA ALA A 79 -5.91 30.77 11.92
C ALA A 79 -7.24 30.01 11.81
N ARG A 80 -7.30 29.03 10.89
CA ARG A 80 -8.46 28.16 10.69
C ARG A 80 -8.87 27.32 11.91
N LYS A 81 -7.98 27.13 12.89
CA LYS A 81 -8.31 26.42 14.14
C LYS A 81 -9.17 27.26 15.08
N THR A 82 -9.15 28.58 14.92
CA THR A 82 -9.81 29.53 15.81
C THR A 82 -10.99 30.22 15.12
N VAL A 83 -10.90 30.45 13.81
CA VAL A 83 -11.90 31.19 13.01
C VAL A 83 -12.29 30.37 11.78
N ALA A 84 -13.60 30.32 11.48
CA ALA A 84 -14.11 29.62 10.30
C ALA A 84 -13.62 30.27 8.99
N MET A 85 -13.37 29.47 7.95
CA MET A 85 -12.74 29.92 6.70
C MET A 85 -13.46 31.09 6.01
N HIS A 86 -14.79 31.14 6.04
CA HIS A 86 -15.58 32.21 5.42
C HIS A 86 -15.45 33.57 6.15
N ASN A 87 -14.88 33.58 7.35
CA ASN A 87 -14.64 34.78 8.15
C ASN A 87 -13.17 35.20 8.14
N LEU A 88 -12.31 34.51 7.37
CA LEU A 88 -10.89 34.82 7.29
C LEU A 88 -10.58 35.54 5.98
N SER A 89 -9.97 36.72 6.08
CA SER A 89 -9.46 37.49 4.95
C SER A 89 -7.94 37.44 4.93
N ASP A 90 -7.38 36.91 3.85
CA ASP A 90 -5.95 36.82 3.65
C ASP A 90 -5.42 38.03 2.87
N GLN A 91 -4.54 38.80 3.50
CA GLN A 91 -3.81 39.93 2.90
C GLN A 91 -2.29 39.77 3.07
N ILE A 92 -1.81 38.54 3.27
CA ILE A 92 -0.39 38.25 3.42
C ILE A 92 0.29 38.29 2.04
N SER A 93 1.34 39.10 1.91
CA SER A 93 2.20 39.13 0.72
C SER A 93 3.34 38.12 0.85
N VAL A 94 3.84 37.59 -0.27
CA VAL A 94 5.02 36.71 -0.30
C VAL A 94 6.14 37.42 -1.04
N SER A 95 7.32 37.51 -0.45
CA SER A 95 8.50 38.17 -1.06
C SER A 95 8.88 37.52 -2.39
N GLU A 96 8.97 38.31 -3.47
CA GLU A 96 9.28 37.89 -4.86
C GLU A 96 10.74 37.44 -5.08
N THR A 97 11.47 37.02 -4.04
CA THR A 97 12.89 36.64 -4.15
C THR A 97 13.09 35.22 -4.71
N ASP A 98 12.05 34.40 -4.83
CA ASP A 98 12.12 33.03 -5.37
C ASP A 98 12.09 32.92 -6.90
N ALA A 99 12.02 34.03 -7.65
CA ALA A 99 11.87 33.99 -9.11
C ALA A 99 13.18 34.09 -9.93
N LYS A 100 14.37 34.25 -9.34
CA LYS A 100 15.63 34.40 -10.10
C LYS A 100 16.86 33.75 -9.48
N THR A 101 16.83 32.43 -9.32
CA THR A 101 18.06 31.65 -9.51
C THR A 101 17.75 30.53 -10.49
N PRO A 102 18.31 30.54 -11.72
CA PRO A 102 18.16 29.42 -12.63
C PRO A 102 18.64 28.16 -11.90
N ALA A 103 17.77 27.14 -11.83
CA ALA A 103 18.08 25.89 -11.16
C ALA A 103 19.43 25.36 -11.65
N ALA A 104 20.30 24.97 -10.71
CA ALA A 104 21.64 24.49 -11.03
C ALA A 104 21.57 23.31 -12.01
N LEU A 105 22.54 23.26 -12.93
CA LEU A 105 22.66 22.14 -13.85
C LEU A 105 22.98 20.89 -13.06
N THR A 106 22.12 19.89 -13.20
CA THR A 106 22.23 18.61 -12.50
C THR A 106 21.75 17.51 -13.43
N LEU A 107 22.50 16.41 -13.47
CA LEU A 107 22.13 15.24 -14.22
C LEU A 107 22.30 14.01 -13.34
N GLN A 108 21.20 13.37 -12.99
CA GLN A 108 21.15 12.13 -12.25
C GLN A 108 20.88 10.97 -13.19
N ILE A 109 21.70 9.92 -13.11
CA ILE A 109 21.63 8.76 -13.98
C ILE A 109 21.54 7.51 -13.13
N LEU A 110 20.42 6.81 -13.20
CA LEU A 110 20.19 5.51 -12.57
C LEU A 110 20.47 4.40 -13.57
N LYS A 111 21.41 3.51 -13.26
CA LYS A 111 21.78 2.36 -14.10
C LYS A 111 21.44 1.04 -13.42
N THR A 112 20.78 0.17 -14.18
CA THR A 112 20.51 -1.23 -13.83
C THR A 112 20.84 -2.13 -15.03
N PRO A 113 20.86 -3.47 -14.88
CA PRO A 113 21.05 -4.37 -16.02
C PRO A 113 19.92 -4.32 -17.06
N LYS A 114 18.76 -3.76 -16.71
CA LYS A 114 17.57 -3.73 -17.59
C LYS A 114 17.32 -2.37 -18.23
N PHE A 115 17.68 -1.29 -17.55
CA PHE A 115 17.43 0.07 -18.02
C PHE A 115 18.46 1.07 -17.50
N ILE A 116 18.59 2.17 -18.25
CA ILE A 116 19.24 3.41 -17.84
C ILE A 116 18.16 4.49 -17.80
N ARG A 117 18.08 5.22 -16.69
CA ARG A 117 17.18 6.36 -16.56
C ARG A 117 17.97 7.60 -16.21
N ALA A 118 17.84 8.65 -17.02
CA ALA A 118 18.52 9.92 -16.80
C ALA A 118 17.49 11.02 -16.53
N MET A 119 17.73 11.86 -15.52
CA MET A 119 16.84 12.96 -15.15
C MET A 119 17.63 14.16 -14.64
N GLY A 120 17.10 15.37 -14.85
CA GLY A 120 17.67 16.58 -14.29
C GLY A 120 17.60 17.80 -15.20
N ASN A 121 18.18 18.90 -14.71
CA ASN A 121 18.26 20.17 -15.40
C ASN A 121 19.53 20.20 -16.25
N VAL A 122 19.38 20.11 -17.57
CA VAL A 122 20.51 20.00 -18.52
C VAL A 122 20.56 21.22 -19.44
N PRO A 123 21.73 21.60 -19.99
CA PRO A 123 21.83 22.70 -20.93
C PRO A 123 20.97 22.47 -22.17
N SER A 124 20.24 23.48 -22.61
CA SER A 124 19.47 23.42 -23.86
C SER A 124 20.36 23.46 -25.12
N GLY A 125 19.90 22.90 -26.23
CA GLY A 125 20.55 23.02 -27.55
C GLY A 125 21.51 21.87 -27.87
N PRO A 126 22.57 22.10 -28.67
CA PRO A 126 23.46 21.04 -29.18
C PRO A 126 24.10 20.18 -28.08
N THR A 127 24.35 20.77 -26.91
CA THR A 127 24.91 20.07 -25.74
C THR A 127 23.98 18.98 -25.22
N GLN A 128 22.66 19.17 -25.28
CA GLN A 128 21.67 18.16 -24.91
C GLN A 128 21.68 16.96 -25.87
N GLU A 129 21.91 17.21 -27.16
CA GLU A 129 21.96 16.15 -28.17
C GLU A 129 23.21 15.29 -28.01
N THR A 130 24.37 15.90 -27.75
CA THR A 130 25.62 15.18 -27.43
C THR A 130 25.47 14.35 -26.15
N LEU A 131 24.78 14.89 -25.13
CA LEU A 131 24.48 14.16 -23.91
C LEU A 131 23.61 12.91 -24.18
N LEU A 132 22.55 13.07 -24.97
CA LEU A 132 21.66 11.97 -25.35
C LEU A 132 22.39 10.92 -26.20
N ALA A 133 23.28 11.32 -27.10
CA ALA A 133 24.10 10.41 -27.90
C ALA A 133 24.99 9.55 -27.00
N GLY A 134 25.72 10.15 -26.07
CA GLY A 134 26.56 9.40 -25.13
C GLY A 134 25.77 8.41 -24.25
N LEU A 135 24.57 8.80 -23.79
CA LEU A 135 23.68 7.89 -23.05
C LEU A 135 23.17 6.72 -23.90
N ARG A 136 22.91 6.94 -25.20
CA ARG A 136 22.49 5.88 -26.12
C ARG A 136 23.61 4.89 -26.40
N ASP A 137 24.83 5.38 -26.61
CA ASP A 137 26.00 4.53 -26.81
C ASP A 137 26.25 3.61 -25.61
N MET A 138 26.06 4.14 -24.39
CA MET A 138 26.16 3.34 -23.16
C MET A 138 25.00 2.34 -22.97
N ALA A 139 23.84 2.60 -23.59
CA ALA A 139 22.68 1.71 -23.57
C ALA A 139 22.72 0.66 -24.70
N ALA A 140 23.71 0.71 -25.60
CA ALA A 140 23.83 -0.21 -26.72
C ALA A 140 24.07 -1.65 -26.23
N GLY A 141 23.03 -2.48 -26.26
CA GLY A 141 23.12 -3.89 -25.88
C GLY A 141 22.00 -4.45 -25.00
N GLN A 142 20.73 -4.09 -25.27
CA GLN A 142 19.50 -4.59 -24.58
C GLN A 142 19.05 -3.83 -23.31
N VAL A 143 19.51 -2.58 -23.10
CA VAL A 143 19.13 -1.76 -21.95
C VAL A 143 18.12 -0.67 -22.38
N GLU A 144 16.95 -0.62 -21.75
CA GLU A 144 15.93 0.40 -22.04
C GLU A 144 16.41 1.79 -21.55
N LEU A 145 16.52 2.78 -22.43
CA LEU A 145 16.89 4.16 -22.07
C LEU A 145 15.64 5.03 -21.91
N LYS A 146 15.44 5.63 -20.74
CA LYS A 146 14.41 6.65 -20.48
C LYS A 146 15.04 7.94 -19.98
N HIS A 147 14.59 9.09 -20.48
CA HIS A 147 15.08 10.39 -20.02
C HIS A 147 13.96 11.35 -19.65
N PHE A 148 14.18 12.12 -18.59
CA PHE A 148 13.27 13.17 -18.08
C PHE A 148 14.09 14.45 -17.87
N PHE A 149 14.38 15.13 -18.98
CA PHE A 149 15.23 16.32 -18.97
C PHE A 149 14.41 17.59 -18.98
N THR A 150 14.80 18.54 -18.13
CA THR A 150 14.32 19.92 -18.17
C THR A 150 15.39 20.78 -18.82
N ALA A 151 15.04 21.46 -19.91
CA ALA A 151 15.96 22.36 -20.59
C ALA A 151 16.22 23.61 -19.73
N ALA A 152 17.44 23.76 -19.23
CA ALA A 152 17.86 24.91 -18.45
C ALA A 152 18.40 26.01 -19.37
N GLN A 153 17.93 27.26 -19.21
CA GLN A 153 18.43 28.44 -19.92
C GLN A 153 19.79 28.95 -19.39
N ARG A 154 20.47 28.17 -18.54
CA ARG A 154 21.76 28.50 -17.93
C ARG A 154 22.90 28.03 -18.84
N ARG A 155 23.93 28.88 -19.01
CA ARG A 155 25.15 28.46 -19.71
C ARG A 155 25.93 27.48 -18.83
N PRO A 156 26.37 26.32 -19.36
CA PRO A 156 27.21 25.40 -18.61
C PRO A 156 28.52 26.05 -18.17
N SER A 157 29.00 25.70 -16.98
CA SER A 157 30.33 26.10 -16.50
C SER A 157 31.43 25.47 -17.37
N GLU A 158 32.64 26.01 -17.30
CA GLU A 158 33.82 25.43 -17.99
C GLU A 158 34.11 23.99 -17.53
N THR A 159 33.70 23.64 -16.31
CA THR A 159 33.86 22.32 -15.70
C THR A 159 32.76 21.32 -16.08
N TRP A 160 31.61 21.77 -16.62
CA TRP A 160 30.45 20.91 -16.88
C TRP A 160 30.77 19.75 -17.84
N LEU A 161 31.51 20.01 -18.92
CA LEU A 161 31.86 18.98 -19.87
C LEU A 161 32.81 17.94 -19.23
N THR A 162 33.73 18.40 -18.39
CA THR A 162 34.66 17.56 -17.64
C THR A 162 33.92 16.69 -16.62
N THR A 163 32.97 17.24 -15.86
CA THR A 163 32.16 16.47 -14.90
C THR A 163 31.20 15.51 -15.60
N GLN A 164 30.67 15.89 -16.77
CA GLN A 164 29.87 15.01 -17.62
C GLN A 164 30.67 13.79 -18.09
N GLN A 165 31.87 14.01 -18.62
CA GLN A 165 32.72 12.92 -19.08
C GLN A 165 33.12 11.99 -17.94
N LEU A 166 33.55 12.56 -16.81
CA LEU A 166 33.90 11.80 -15.61
C LEU A 166 32.72 10.97 -15.09
N GLY A 167 31.51 11.53 -15.08
CA GLY A 167 30.30 10.82 -14.69
C GLY A 167 29.95 9.67 -15.64
N PHE A 168 30.15 9.83 -16.95
CA PHE A 168 29.93 8.76 -17.93
C PHE A 168 30.96 7.63 -17.80
N GLU A 169 32.23 7.96 -17.56
CA GLU A 169 33.28 6.97 -17.28
C GLU A 169 32.97 6.20 -15.99
N ALA A 170 32.54 6.89 -14.93
CA ALA A 170 32.10 6.23 -13.70
C ALA A 170 30.87 5.34 -13.92
N LEU A 171 29.92 5.79 -14.75
CA LEU A 171 28.74 5.01 -15.13
C LEU A 171 29.12 3.73 -15.86
N ALA A 172 30.18 3.75 -16.69
CA ALA A 172 30.69 2.57 -17.39
C ALA A 172 31.26 1.52 -16.43
N GLN A 173 31.85 1.93 -15.30
CA GLN A 173 32.46 1.03 -14.31
C GLN A 173 31.45 0.32 -13.39
N ILE A 174 30.22 0.85 -13.28
CA ILE A 174 29.19 0.31 -12.38
C ILE A 174 28.15 -0.54 -13.13
N HIS A 175 27.75 -1.66 -12.52
CA HIS A 175 26.67 -2.52 -13.04
C HIS A 175 25.29 -2.10 -12.53
N ARG A 176 25.21 -1.61 -11.29
CA ARG A 176 24.00 -1.11 -10.63
C ARG A 176 24.36 0.07 -9.75
N GLY A 177 23.61 1.15 -9.87
CA GLY A 177 23.82 2.32 -9.04
C GLY A 177 23.32 3.60 -9.68
N GLU A 178 23.68 4.71 -9.05
CA GLU A 178 23.30 6.06 -9.41
C GLU A 178 24.55 6.92 -9.55
N VAL A 179 24.62 7.70 -10.62
CA VAL A 179 25.65 8.72 -10.84
C VAL A 179 24.95 10.07 -10.93
N THR A 180 25.32 10.99 -10.05
CA THR A 180 24.84 12.38 -10.07
C THR A 180 25.98 13.29 -10.50
N ILE A 181 25.75 14.07 -11.55
CA ILE A 181 26.68 15.01 -12.15
C ILE A 181 26.17 16.42 -11.88
N ALA A 182 27.02 17.26 -11.29
CA ALA A 182 26.78 18.68 -11.11
C ALA A 182 27.94 19.50 -11.72
N GLU A 183 27.85 20.83 -11.66
CA GLU A 183 28.87 21.73 -12.23
C GLU A 183 30.27 21.53 -11.58
N ASP A 184 30.36 21.16 -10.31
CA ASP A 184 31.60 21.10 -9.52
C ASP A 184 31.88 19.74 -8.84
N ARG A 185 30.96 18.78 -8.96
CA ARG A 185 31.07 17.48 -8.30
C ARG A 185 30.42 16.35 -9.08
N VAL A 186 30.94 15.14 -8.88
CA VAL A 186 30.32 13.90 -9.34
C VAL A 186 30.14 12.98 -8.13
N VAL A 187 28.90 12.58 -7.87
CA VAL A 187 28.55 11.68 -6.76
C VAL A 187 28.17 10.33 -7.34
N VAL A 188 28.78 9.26 -6.86
CA VAL A 188 28.52 7.90 -7.35
C VAL A 188 28.09 7.02 -6.22
N LYS A 189 26.85 6.51 -6.33
CA LYS A 189 26.28 5.55 -5.40
C LYS A 189 26.18 4.21 -6.09
N ALA A 190 27.14 3.34 -5.87
CA ALA A 190 27.23 2.05 -6.54
C ALA A 190 26.91 0.89 -5.59
N LEU A 191 26.29 -0.17 -6.10
CA LEU A 191 26.15 -1.44 -5.40
C LEU A 191 27.35 -2.34 -5.75
N ALA A 192 28.13 -2.76 -4.75
CA ALA A 192 29.27 -3.67 -4.94
C ALA A 192 29.01 -5.00 -4.23
N LYS A 193 29.08 -6.12 -4.95
CA LYS A 193 28.76 -7.46 -4.43
C LYS A 193 29.81 -8.02 -3.47
N THR A 194 31.08 -7.62 -3.61
CA THR A 194 32.19 -8.09 -2.78
C THR A 194 33.08 -6.91 -2.38
N GLU A 195 33.87 -7.11 -1.33
CA GLU A 195 34.82 -6.12 -0.82
C GLU A 195 35.95 -5.82 -1.82
N GLU A 196 36.38 -6.82 -2.58
CA GLU A 196 37.38 -6.68 -3.64
C GLU A 196 36.83 -5.85 -4.80
N ARG A 197 35.55 -6.08 -5.17
CA ARG A 197 34.90 -5.27 -6.21
C ARG A 197 34.65 -3.85 -5.73
N ARG A 198 34.33 -3.66 -4.44
CA ARG A 198 34.23 -2.33 -3.81
C ARG A 198 35.56 -1.59 -3.96
N GLN A 199 36.67 -2.22 -3.56
CA GLN A 199 37.99 -1.60 -3.63
C GLN A 199 38.44 -1.33 -5.07
N ALA A 200 38.21 -2.25 -6.01
CA ALA A 200 38.54 -2.06 -7.42
C ALA A 200 37.75 -0.89 -8.05
N VAL A 201 36.46 -0.76 -7.72
CA VAL A 201 35.64 0.35 -8.19
C VAL A 201 36.15 1.66 -7.60
N LEU A 202 36.41 1.73 -6.29
CA LEU A 202 36.97 2.92 -5.65
C LEU A 202 38.31 3.35 -6.26
N THR A 203 39.26 2.41 -6.40
CA THR A 203 40.58 2.71 -6.97
C THR A 203 40.50 3.17 -8.42
N ASN A 204 39.65 2.55 -9.25
CA ASN A 204 39.47 2.99 -10.62
C ASN A 204 38.86 4.40 -10.68
N LEU A 205 37.94 4.73 -9.79
CA LEU A 205 37.28 6.03 -9.77
C LEU A 205 38.17 7.15 -9.20
N GLU A 206 38.99 6.84 -8.20
CA GLU A 206 40.00 7.75 -7.64
C GLU A 206 41.06 8.14 -8.69
N GLN A 207 41.46 7.20 -9.56
CA GLN A 207 42.38 7.46 -10.67
C GLN A 207 41.81 8.38 -11.74
N LEU A 208 40.47 8.44 -11.87
CA LEU A 208 39.78 9.23 -12.88
C LEU A 208 39.55 10.69 -12.42
N SER A 209 39.70 11.00 -11.13
CA SER A 209 39.42 12.34 -10.60
C SER A 209 40.59 13.32 -10.86
N PRO A 210 40.41 14.38 -11.66
CA PRO A 210 41.42 15.45 -11.78
C PRO A 210 41.55 16.22 -10.45
N ALA A 211 42.73 16.82 -10.22
CA ALA A 211 42.97 17.65 -9.05
C ALA A 211 42.00 18.86 -9.02
N GLY A 212 41.00 18.82 -8.12
CA GLY A 212 40.07 19.93 -7.85
C GLY A 212 38.58 19.61 -7.96
N LEU A 213 38.17 18.43 -8.45
CA LEU A 213 36.76 18.01 -8.49
C LEU A 213 36.41 17.15 -7.26
N LEU A 214 35.25 17.41 -6.65
CA LEU A 214 34.77 16.63 -5.51
C LEU A 214 34.09 15.34 -5.99
N TYR A 215 34.69 14.21 -5.64
CA TYR A 215 34.15 12.88 -5.89
C TYR A 215 33.68 12.24 -4.59
N GLU A 216 32.38 11.93 -4.48
CA GLU A 216 31.81 11.27 -3.31
C GLU A 216 31.28 9.89 -3.72
N VAL A 217 31.88 8.82 -3.18
CA VAL A 217 31.41 7.45 -3.39
C VAL A 217 30.70 6.92 -2.17
N VAL A 218 29.44 6.55 -2.34
CA VAL A 218 28.69 5.81 -1.33
C VAL A 218 28.44 4.41 -1.88
N VAL A 219 29.29 3.45 -1.50
CA VAL A 219 29.06 2.05 -1.84
C VAL A 219 28.11 1.43 -0.83
N VAL A 220 26.95 0.99 -1.30
CA VAL A 220 26.02 0.20 -0.49
C VAL A 220 26.38 -1.26 -0.71
N ALA A 221 26.86 -1.95 0.34
CA ALA A 221 26.98 -3.40 0.29
C ALA A 221 25.56 -3.98 0.17
N PRO A 222 25.27 -4.89 -0.78
CA PRO A 222 24.03 -5.65 -0.72
C PRO A 222 24.07 -6.40 0.62
N ASN A 223 23.03 -6.19 1.43
CA ASN A 223 22.84 -6.87 2.71
C ASN A 223 23.34 -8.32 2.60
N ALA A 224 24.38 -8.66 3.35
CA ALA A 224 24.76 -10.05 3.54
C ALA A 224 23.50 -10.78 4.01
N ALA A 225 23.03 -11.75 3.22
CA ALA A 225 21.96 -12.63 3.68
C ALA A 225 22.49 -13.34 4.94
N PRO A 226 21.77 -13.31 6.08
CA PRO A 226 22.28 -13.92 7.32
C PRO A 226 22.37 -15.45 7.29
N GLU A 227 21.79 -16.12 6.29
CA GLU A 227 21.70 -17.58 6.23
C GLU A 227 22.03 -18.09 4.82
N GLY A 228 22.92 -19.08 4.74
CA GLY A 228 23.45 -19.68 3.52
C GLY A 228 22.42 -20.42 2.64
N TYR A 229 22.91 -21.13 1.63
CA TYR A 229 22.04 -21.88 0.72
C TYR A 229 21.57 -23.16 1.39
N ARG A 230 20.25 -23.40 1.45
CA ARG A 230 19.69 -24.63 2.05
C ARG A 230 18.55 -25.24 1.27
N PHE A 231 18.47 -26.56 1.33
CA PHE A 231 17.38 -27.36 0.79
C PHE A 231 16.98 -28.45 1.79
N ARG A 232 15.71 -28.48 2.18
CA ARG A 232 15.15 -29.48 3.09
C ARG A 232 13.91 -30.12 2.48
N ALA A 233 13.85 -31.44 2.47
CA ALA A 233 12.71 -32.20 1.98
C ALA A 233 12.48 -33.47 2.81
N VAL A 234 11.22 -33.89 2.92
CA VAL A 234 10.83 -35.13 3.61
C VAL A 234 9.95 -35.96 2.67
N LYS A 235 10.28 -37.24 2.55
CA LYS A 235 9.52 -38.24 1.81
C LYS A 235 8.79 -39.16 2.78
N ARG A 236 7.47 -39.34 2.60
CA ARG A 236 6.66 -40.31 3.34
C ARG A 236 5.72 -41.05 2.40
N SER A 237 5.68 -42.37 2.52
CA SER A 237 4.79 -43.23 1.72
C SER A 237 4.88 -42.96 0.20
N GLY A 238 6.09 -42.64 -0.29
CA GLY A 238 6.34 -42.33 -1.70
C GLY A 238 6.17 -40.87 -2.11
N ALA A 239 5.40 -40.07 -1.37
CA ALA A 239 5.21 -38.63 -1.64
C ALA A 239 6.33 -37.81 -0.99
N LEU A 240 6.94 -36.91 -1.76
CA LEU A 240 7.94 -35.96 -1.28
C LEU A 240 7.28 -34.61 -0.97
N ARG A 241 7.67 -33.98 0.13
CA ARG A 241 7.31 -32.60 0.47
C ARG A 241 8.57 -31.80 0.71
N VAL A 242 8.74 -30.72 -0.04
CA VAL A 242 9.82 -29.75 0.21
C VAL A 242 9.42 -28.88 1.39
N LEU A 243 10.32 -28.74 2.36
CA LEU A 243 10.11 -27.97 3.59
C LEU A 243 10.75 -26.59 3.52
N ALA A 244 11.92 -26.49 2.88
CA ALA A 244 12.61 -25.24 2.66
C ALA A 244 13.49 -25.35 1.42
N CYS A 245 13.53 -24.30 0.61
CA CYS A 245 14.48 -24.21 -0.50
C CYS A 245 14.90 -22.75 -0.71
N ARG A 246 16.09 -22.55 -1.27
CA ARG A 246 16.58 -21.26 -1.73
C ARG A 246 16.82 -21.34 -3.23
N VAL A 247 16.31 -20.35 -3.95
CA VAL A 247 16.47 -20.24 -5.42
C VAL A 247 17.00 -18.85 -5.76
N ASP A 248 17.87 -18.77 -6.76
CA ASP A 248 18.50 -17.52 -7.22
C ASP A 248 17.71 -16.81 -8.32
N SER A 249 16.75 -17.50 -8.91
CA SER A 249 15.99 -17.02 -10.06
C SER A 249 14.68 -17.77 -10.24
N GLN A 250 13.75 -17.15 -10.98
CA GLN A 250 12.53 -17.81 -11.45
C GLN A 250 12.83 -19.00 -12.38
N MET A 251 13.96 -18.99 -13.07
CA MET A 251 14.39 -20.09 -13.93
C MET A 251 14.83 -21.30 -13.10
N HIS A 252 15.62 -21.08 -12.05
CA HIS A 252 15.99 -22.09 -11.08
C HIS A 252 14.75 -22.68 -10.38
N LEU A 253 13.80 -21.83 -9.95
CA LEU A 253 12.55 -22.31 -9.37
C LEU A 253 11.80 -23.28 -10.29
N LYS A 254 11.70 -22.95 -11.59
CA LYS A 254 11.06 -23.82 -12.58
C LYS A 254 11.82 -25.14 -12.79
N ALA A 255 13.16 -25.10 -12.84
CA ALA A 255 13.99 -26.30 -12.98
C ALA A 255 13.81 -27.24 -11.77
N LEU A 256 13.86 -26.69 -10.56
CA LEU A 256 13.64 -27.44 -9.32
C LEU A 256 12.21 -28.00 -9.26
N ALA A 257 11.19 -27.21 -9.62
CA ALA A 257 9.81 -27.68 -9.70
C ALA A 257 9.63 -28.85 -10.68
N SER A 258 10.25 -28.76 -11.86
CA SER A 258 10.23 -29.84 -12.86
C SER A 258 10.82 -31.15 -12.32
N ALA A 259 11.97 -31.08 -11.65
CA ALA A 259 12.58 -32.26 -11.04
C ALA A 259 11.71 -32.90 -9.94
N LEU A 260 10.96 -32.09 -9.20
CA LEU A 260 10.12 -32.53 -8.10
C LEU A 260 8.76 -33.08 -8.55
N GLN A 261 8.32 -32.82 -9.78
CA GLN A 261 7.10 -33.42 -10.36
C GLN A 261 7.15 -34.95 -10.34
N ALA A 262 8.33 -35.54 -10.57
CA ALA A 262 8.53 -36.99 -10.52
C ALA A 262 8.26 -37.61 -9.13
N PHE A 263 8.14 -36.78 -8.08
CA PHE A 263 7.85 -37.18 -6.70
C PHE A 263 6.45 -36.75 -6.24
N GLY A 264 5.57 -36.34 -7.17
CA GLY A 264 4.20 -35.93 -6.87
C GLY A 264 4.05 -34.50 -6.35
N VAL A 265 5.11 -33.69 -6.38
CA VAL A 265 5.05 -32.28 -6.00
C VAL A 265 4.47 -31.48 -7.17
N THR A 266 3.21 -31.07 -7.05
CA THR A 266 2.45 -30.45 -8.13
C THR A 266 2.13 -28.96 -7.88
N HIS A 267 2.25 -28.47 -6.64
CA HIS A 267 1.84 -27.12 -6.25
C HIS A 267 2.87 -26.47 -5.31
N GLY A 268 3.09 -25.17 -5.50
CA GLY A 268 3.76 -24.22 -4.59
C GLY A 268 4.99 -24.73 -3.82
N LEU A 269 6.20 -24.54 -4.36
CA LEU A 269 7.41 -24.77 -3.59
C LEU A 269 7.62 -23.63 -2.57
N PRO A 270 7.94 -23.93 -1.29
CA PRO A 270 8.24 -22.93 -0.27
C PRO A 270 9.66 -22.37 -0.45
N CYS A 271 10.05 -22.09 -1.69
CA CYS A 271 11.37 -21.57 -2.00
C CYS A 271 11.39 -20.06 -1.78
N LEU A 272 12.33 -19.60 -0.95
CA LEU A 272 12.62 -18.18 -0.83
C LEU A 272 13.65 -17.80 -1.89
N MET A 273 13.45 -16.65 -2.54
CA MET A 273 14.46 -16.07 -3.43
C MET A 273 15.68 -15.62 -2.60
N ASN A 274 16.87 -16.06 -3.00
CA ASN A 274 18.14 -15.58 -2.45
C ASN A 274 18.97 -14.99 -3.60
N LEU A 275 19.35 -13.72 -3.47
CA LEU A 275 20.17 -13.04 -4.48
C LEU A 275 21.67 -13.21 -4.24
N ALA A 276 22.08 -13.88 -3.15
CA ALA A 276 23.47 -14.26 -2.88
C ALA A 276 23.94 -15.32 -3.89
N ASP A 277 25.24 -15.45 -4.11
CA ASP A 277 25.77 -16.40 -5.08
C ASP A 277 25.57 -17.84 -4.58
N ARG A 278 24.93 -18.67 -5.42
CA ARG A 278 24.68 -20.09 -5.16
C ARG A 278 25.99 -20.88 -5.20
N PRO A 279 26.28 -21.76 -4.21
CA PRO A 279 27.43 -22.64 -4.28
C PRO A 279 27.41 -23.46 -5.58
N SER A 280 28.56 -23.54 -6.25
CA SER A 280 28.72 -24.45 -7.40
C SER A 280 28.39 -25.87 -6.96
N GLY A 281 27.64 -26.64 -7.76
CA GLY A 281 27.25 -28.01 -7.42
C GLY A 281 26.03 -28.17 -6.50
N PHE A 282 25.39 -27.07 -6.07
CA PHE A 282 24.27 -27.15 -5.14
C PHE A 282 23.07 -27.93 -5.72
N ASP A 283 22.64 -27.59 -6.95
CA ASP A 283 21.51 -28.25 -7.59
C ASP A 283 21.84 -29.70 -7.96
N GLU A 284 23.07 -29.95 -8.42
CA GLU A 284 23.56 -31.28 -8.73
C GLU A 284 23.48 -32.19 -7.49
N THR A 285 23.84 -31.64 -6.32
CA THR A 285 23.73 -32.33 -5.03
C THR A 285 22.28 -32.57 -4.64
N ILE A 286 21.38 -31.60 -4.85
CA ILE A 286 19.93 -31.80 -4.63
C ILE A 286 19.40 -32.93 -5.52
N PHE A 287 19.71 -32.91 -6.81
CA PHE A 287 19.22 -33.92 -7.74
C PHE A 287 19.80 -35.31 -7.44
N LEU A 288 21.06 -35.38 -7.02
CA LEU A 288 21.70 -36.61 -6.58
C LEU A 288 21.02 -37.17 -5.31
N ALA A 289 20.70 -36.31 -4.35
CA ALA A 289 19.95 -36.70 -3.15
C ALA A 289 18.54 -37.19 -3.50
N LEU A 290 17.83 -36.48 -4.38
CA LEU A 290 16.50 -36.87 -4.85
C LEU A 290 16.50 -38.23 -5.56
N ASP A 291 17.48 -38.47 -6.43
CA ASP A 291 17.65 -39.77 -7.11
C ASP A 291 17.93 -40.91 -6.11
N ALA A 292 18.77 -40.65 -5.11
CA ALA A 292 19.09 -41.62 -4.07
C ALA A 292 17.87 -41.99 -3.20
N VAL A 293 17.00 -41.03 -2.88
CA VAL A 293 15.78 -41.31 -2.08
C VAL A 293 14.62 -41.86 -2.90
N LYS A 294 14.71 -41.89 -4.24
CA LYS A 294 13.63 -42.33 -5.12
C LYS A 294 13.12 -43.76 -4.85
N PRO A 295 13.96 -44.79 -4.67
CA PRO A 295 13.49 -46.13 -4.32
C PRO A 295 13.05 -46.28 -2.85
N ILE A 296 13.38 -45.31 -1.98
CA ILE A 296 13.20 -45.43 -0.53
C ILE A 296 11.81 -44.95 -0.10
N ARG A 297 11.11 -45.70 0.75
CA ARG A 297 9.72 -45.38 1.17
C ARG A 297 9.63 -44.10 2.01
N ALA A 298 10.57 -43.92 2.93
CA ALA A 298 10.65 -42.78 3.83
C ALA A 298 12.10 -42.30 3.93
N ALA A 299 12.30 -41.00 3.72
CA ALA A 299 13.62 -40.38 3.79
C ALA A 299 13.52 -38.89 4.13
N THR A 300 14.56 -38.32 4.73
CA THR A 300 14.71 -36.88 4.94
C THR A 300 16.01 -36.42 4.31
N ILE A 301 15.96 -35.30 3.58
CA ILE A 301 17.10 -34.66 2.92
C ILE A 301 17.32 -33.31 3.59
N HIS A 302 18.52 -33.08 4.12
CA HIS A 302 18.99 -31.76 4.54
C HIS A 302 20.27 -31.44 3.77
N LEU A 303 20.27 -30.35 3.01
CA LEU A 303 21.45 -29.79 2.39
C LEU A 303 21.60 -28.36 2.90
N GLU A 304 22.76 -28.05 3.47
CA GLU A 304 23.12 -26.70 3.91
C GLU A 304 24.54 -26.43 3.42
N ASP A 305 24.69 -25.34 2.67
CA ASP A 305 25.89 -24.96 1.93
C ASP A 305 26.47 -26.12 1.12
N ASN A 306 27.50 -26.79 1.63
CA ASN A 306 28.19 -27.90 0.99
C ASN A 306 28.06 -29.24 1.74
N HIS A 307 27.17 -29.35 2.73
CA HIS A 307 27.02 -30.57 3.52
C HIS A 307 25.64 -31.21 3.33
N LEU A 308 25.61 -32.41 2.76
CA LEU A 308 24.41 -33.21 2.55
C LEU A 308 24.22 -34.23 3.69
N GLN A 309 23.09 -34.16 4.38
CA GLN A 309 22.67 -35.13 5.39
C GLN A 309 21.40 -35.85 4.94
N LEU A 310 21.43 -37.19 5.03
CA LEU A 310 20.33 -38.06 4.64
C LEU A 310 19.88 -38.97 5.79
N PHE A 311 18.57 -39.09 5.97
CA PHE A 311 18.00 -39.94 7.01
C PHE A 311 17.06 -40.97 6.43
N PHE A 312 17.25 -42.24 6.82
CA PHE A 312 16.51 -43.37 6.27
C PHE A 312 15.88 -44.25 7.37
N PRO A 313 14.76 -43.81 7.97
CA PRO A 313 14.16 -44.49 9.13
C PRO A 313 13.75 -45.94 8.83
N ASP A 314 13.21 -46.17 7.64
CA ASP A 314 12.61 -47.45 7.25
C ASP A 314 13.49 -48.26 6.29
N LEU A 315 14.79 -47.97 6.20
CA LEU A 315 15.65 -48.63 5.22
C LEU A 315 15.84 -50.12 5.58
N PRO A 316 15.51 -51.06 4.66
CA PRO A 316 15.74 -52.49 4.88
C PRO A 316 17.23 -52.81 5.04
N GLU A 317 17.56 -53.86 5.78
CA GLU A 317 18.96 -54.28 5.98
C GLU A 317 19.64 -54.75 4.69
N ALA A 318 18.87 -55.27 3.72
CA ALA A 318 19.33 -55.64 2.39
C ALA A 318 19.82 -54.42 1.56
N ASP A 319 19.29 -53.22 1.83
CA ASP A 319 19.68 -51.96 1.23
C ASP A 319 20.47 -51.14 2.26
N SER A 320 21.74 -51.44 2.48
CA SER A 320 22.50 -50.78 3.55
C SER A 320 22.70 -49.28 3.31
N ILE A 321 22.67 -48.46 4.37
CA ILE A 321 22.94 -47.01 4.32
C ILE A 321 24.32 -46.74 3.70
N ALA A 322 25.31 -47.58 4.00
CA ALA A 322 26.65 -47.49 3.45
C ALA A 322 26.66 -47.58 1.91
N ALA A 323 25.85 -48.49 1.33
CA ALA A 323 25.74 -48.62 -0.12
C ALA A 323 25.12 -47.37 -0.77
N VAL A 324 24.12 -46.75 -0.12
CA VAL A 324 23.52 -45.49 -0.58
C VAL A 324 24.52 -44.34 -0.54
N VAL A 325 25.26 -44.21 0.56
CA VAL A 325 26.30 -43.18 0.73
C VAL A 325 27.40 -43.34 -0.32
N GLU A 326 27.86 -44.57 -0.57
CA GLU A 326 28.92 -44.83 -1.55
C GLU A 326 28.50 -44.45 -2.97
N LYS A 327 27.25 -44.76 -3.34
CA LYS A 327 26.68 -44.36 -4.63
C LYS A 327 26.59 -42.83 -4.79
N ILE A 328 26.31 -42.11 -3.71
CA ILE A 328 26.28 -40.64 -3.72
C ILE A 328 27.69 -40.08 -3.83
N LYS A 329 28.64 -40.59 -3.04
CA LYS A 329 30.04 -40.13 -3.05
C LYS A 329 30.68 -40.19 -4.45
N GLN A 330 30.37 -41.20 -5.25
CA GLN A 330 30.90 -41.34 -6.62
C GLN A 330 30.49 -40.22 -7.60
N ARG A 331 29.41 -39.49 -7.29
CA ARG A 331 28.85 -38.44 -8.16
C ARG A 331 28.74 -37.08 -7.46
N LEU A 332 29.28 -36.98 -6.24
CA LEU A 332 29.19 -35.79 -5.41
C LEU A 332 30.15 -34.71 -5.95
N PRO A 333 29.71 -33.44 -6.11
CA PRO A 333 30.59 -32.37 -6.59
C PRO A 333 31.79 -32.11 -5.66
N GLU A 334 32.87 -31.56 -6.21
CA GLU A 334 34.05 -31.23 -5.44
C GLU A 334 33.73 -30.21 -4.33
N GLY A 335 34.21 -30.47 -3.11
CA GLY A 335 33.95 -29.62 -1.94
C GLY A 335 32.68 -29.96 -1.14
N TYR A 336 31.90 -30.95 -1.55
CA TYR A 336 30.70 -31.40 -0.82
C TYR A 336 30.97 -32.61 0.07
N GLY A 337 30.36 -32.60 1.25
CA GLY A 337 30.32 -33.74 2.18
C GLY A 337 28.96 -34.44 2.13
N VAL A 338 28.95 -35.76 2.37
CA VAL A 338 27.71 -36.52 2.56
C VAL A 338 27.78 -37.41 3.80
N GLU A 339 26.75 -37.31 4.62
CA GLU A 339 26.51 -38.18 5.77
C GLU A 339 25.11 -38.79 5.68
N ALA A 340 24.97 -40.04 6.12
CA ALA A 340 23.67 -40.65 6.23
C ALA A 340 23.54 -41.51 7.47
N SER A 341 22.35 -41.49 8.08
CA SER A 341 22.05 -42.28 9.27
C SER A 341 20.62 -42.82 9.22
N ARG A 342 20.36 -43.90 9.99
CA ARG A 342 19.05 -44.55 10.03
C ARG A 342 18.02 -43.63 10.68
N ASN A 343 18.40 -43.10 11.83
CA ASN A 343 17.65 -42.07 12.54
C ASN A 343 18.34 -40.73 12.29
N LEU A 344 17.63 -39.61 12.46
CA LEU A 344 18.33 -38.34 12.69
C LEU A 344 19.34 -38.57 13.82
N PRO A 345 20.59 -38.08 13.72
CA PRO A 345 21.61 -38.32 14.73
C PRO A 345 21.03 -37.96 16.10
N ASP A 346 21.07 -38.92 17.02
CA ASP A 346 21.26 -38.55 18.41
C ASP A 346 22.61 -37.83 18.40
N MET A 347 22.58 -36.50 18.55
CA MET A 347 23.76 -35.66 18.64
C MET A 347 24.48 -36.01 19.95
N ALA A 348 25.18 -37.14 19.92
CA ALA A 348 25.94 -37.72 21.00
C ALA A 348 27.31 -37.05 21.06
N ASP A 349 27.29 -35.78 21.45
CA ASP A 349 28.29 -35.16 22.31
C ASP A 349 27.79 -33.74 22.64
N GLY A 350 27.28 -33.56 23.86
CA GLY A 350 27.08 -32.24 24.45
C GLY A 350 26.14 -31.27 23.71
N GLY A 351 24.91 -31.67 23.35
CA GLY A 351 23.92 -30.66 22.93
C GLY A 351 22.72 -31.19 22.17
N LEU A 352 21.64 -31.54 22.89
CA LEU A 352 20.30 -31.48 22.30
C LEU A 352 19.96 -30.00 22.05
N ALA A 353 20.34 -29.48 20.88
CA ALA A 353 19.71 -28.29 20.33
C ALA A 353 18.28 -28.69 19.96
N ALA A 354 17.39 -28.72 20.96
CA ALA A 354 15.97 -28.79 20.74
C ALA A 354 15.63 -27.63 19.78
N GLU A 355 15.19 -27.95 18.56
CA GLU A 355 14.73 -26.97 17.58
C GLU A 355 13.23 -27.15 17.38
N PHE A 356 12.48 -26.07 17.51
CA PHE A 356 11.05 -26.03 17.22
C PHE A 356 10.77 -25.00 16.13
N SER A 357 10.02 -25.39 15.11
CA SER A 357 9.60 -24.53 14.02
C SER A 357 8.09 -24.33 13.97
N PHE A 358 7.70 -23.14 13.54
CA PHE A 358 6.32 -22.74 13.28
C PHE A 358 6.29 -22.05 11.93
N GLU A 359 5.34 -22.42 11.09
CA GLU A 359 5.14 -21.81 9.77
C GLU A 359 3.65 -21.59 9.53
N LEU A 360 3.26 -20.33 9.40
CA LEU A 360 1.91 -19.86 9.10
C LEU A 360 1.89 -19.30 7.67
N GLU A 361 1.09 -19.94 6.83
CA GLU A 361 0.90 -19.60 5.42
C GLU A 361 -0.22 -18.56 5.23
N ALA A 362 -0.29 -18.01 4.01
CA ALA A 362 -1.24 -16.96 3.63
C ALA A 362 -2.71 -17.35 3.74
N ASP A 363 -3.00 -18.63 3.54
CA ASP A 363 -4.33 -19.24 3.57
C ASP A 363 -4.75 -19.66 4.99
N GLY A 364 -3.86 -19.42 5.96
CA GLY A 364 -4.05 -19.75 7.37
C GLY A 364 -3.64 -21.18 7.74
N ASN A 365 -3.00 -21.93 6.84
CA ASN A 365 -2.42 -23.22 7.20
C ASN A 365 -1.23 -23.03 8.16
N LEU A 366 -1.21 -23.81 9.22
CA LEU A 366 -0.19 -23.77 10.27
C LEU A 366 0.52 -25.12 10.38
N ILE A 367 1.83 -25.09 10.20
CA ILE A 367 2.72 -26.24 10.37
C ILE A 367 3.58 -26.02 11.62
N LEU A 368 3.55 -27.00 12.52
CA LEU A 368 4.35 -27.03 13.74
C LEU A 368 5.27 -28.24 13.70
N GLN A 369 6.57 -28.05 13.96
CA GLN A 369 7.53 -29.15 14.03
C GLN A 369 8.52 -28.99 15.16
N GLY A 370 8.96 -30.12 15.73
CA GLY A 370 9.99 -30.12 16.76
C GLY A 370 9.67 -31.02 17.94
N PRO A 371 10.67 -31.32 18.79
CA PRO A 371 10.50 -32.24 19.88
C PRO A 371 9.71 -31.59 21.02
N LEU A 372 8.84 -32.37 21.65
CA LEU A 372 8.12 -31.99 22.87
C LEU A 372 8.39 -33.00 23.98
N LYS A 373 8.21 -32.58 25.23
CA LYS A 373 8.58 -33.40 26.39
C LYS A 373 7.81 -34.73 26.44
N ASP A 374 6.49 -34.66 26.38
CA ASP A 374 5.60 -35.80 26.54
C ASP A 374 4.31 -35.64 25.72
N GLN A 375 3.45 -36.67 25.71
CA GLN A 375 2.17 -36.63 25.01
C GLN A 375 1.20 -35.57 25.54
N ARG A 376 1.37 -35.07 26.77
CA ARG A 376 0.52 -34.00 27.31
C ARG A 376 0.92 -32.66 26.72
N ALA A 377 2.23 -32.40 26.63
CA ALA A 377 2.78 -31.23 25.95
C ALA A 377 2.32 -31.18 24.48
N GLN A 378 2.41 -32.31 23.77
CA GLN A 378 1.95 -32.41 22.39
C GLN A 378 0.45 -32.12 22.24
N ARG A 379 -0.38 -32.68 23.12
CA ARG A 379 -1.83 -32.41 23.12
C ARG A 379 -2.13 -30.95 23.40
N ALA A 380 -1.43 -30.32 24.34
CA ALA A 380 -1.62 -28.91 24.69
C ALA A 380 -1.26 -27.99 23.52
N VAL A 381 -0.09 -28.17 22.90
CA VAL A 381 0.35 -27.37 21.75
C VAL A 381 -0.60 -27.53 20.57
N LYS A 382 -0.97 -28.77 20.25
CA LYS A 382 -1.91 -29.05 19.16
C LYS A 382 -3.29 -28.42 19.43
N ALA A 383 -3.83 -28.59 20.63
CA ALA A 383 -5.14 -28.05 20.99
C ALA A 383 -5.16 -26.52 20.93
N LEU A 384 -4.12 -25.86 21.43
CA LEU A 384 -3.99 -24.40 21.37
C LEU A 384 -3.95 -23.92 19.92
N ALA A 385 -3.07 -24.52 19.11
CA ALA A 385 -2.95 -24.17 17.70
C ALA A 385 -4.27 -24.39 16.94
N GLN A 386 -4.96 -25.51 17.16
CA GLN A 386 -6.26 -25.77 16.55
C GLN A 386 -7.35 -24.78 16.99
N ALA A 387 -7.35 -24.36 18.26
CA ALA A 387 -8.29 -23.37 18.78
C ALA A 387 -8.07 -21.97 18.17
N ARG A 388 -6.83 -21.63 17.79
CA ARG A 388 -6.49 -20.32 17.23
C ARG A 388 -6.55 -20.26 15.70
N PHE A 389 -6.10 -21.31 15.02
CA PHE A 389 -5.90 -21.32 13.56
C PHE A 389 -6.87 -22.25 12.82
N GLY A 390 -7.67 -23.06 13.54
CA GLY A 390 -8.67 -23.97 12.98
C GLY A 390 -8.22 -25.43 12.92
N PHE A 391 -9.16 -26.36 13.08
CA PHE A 391 -8.87 -27.80 13.20
C PHE A 391 -8.23 -28.41 11.95
N ASP A 392 -8.74 -28.04 10.77
CA ASP A 392 -8.31 -28.62 9.48
C ASP A 392 -7.05 -27.96 8.91
N LYS A 393 -6.64 -26.83 9.50
CA LYS A 393 -5.51 -26.02 9.04
C LYS A 393 -4.21 -26.31 9.78
N VAL A 394 -4.25 -27.07 10.87
CA VAL A 394 -3.10 -27.27 11.76
C VAL A 394 -2.50 -28.66 11.60
N VAL A 395 -1.23 -28.69 11.23
CA VAL A 395 -0.42 -29.91 11.14
C VAL A 395 0.71 -29.84 12.17
N PHE A 396 0.78 -30.84 13.04
CA PHE A 396 1.87 -31.00 14.00
C PHE A 396 2.70 -32.24 13.68
N SER A 397 4.02 -32.11 13.61
CA SER A 397 4.97 -33.22 13.42
C SER A 397 6.18 -33.08 14.34
N GLY A 398 6.25 -33.91 15.39
CA GLY A 398 7.31 -33.83 16.38
C GLY A 398 7.54 -35.15 17.10
N SER A 399 8.77 -35.35 17.60
CA SER A 399 9.13 -36.47 18.46
C SER A 399 8.90 -36.16 19.93
N LEU A 400 8.83 -37.19 20.76
CA LEU A 400 8.75 -37.04 22.21
C LEU A 400 10.14 -37.23 22.83
N VAL A 401 10.63 -36.23 23.55
CA VAL A 401 11.96 -36.22 24.18
C VAL A 401 11.81 -35.91 25.67
N PRO A 402 11.75 -36.95 26.53
CA PRO A 402 11.51 -36.77 27.98
C PRO A 402 12.55 -35.91 28.70
N ALA A 403 13.77 -35.82 28.14
CA ALA A 403 14.87 -34.99 28.66
C ALA A 403 14.64 -33.49 28.50
N LEU A 404 13.60 -33.05 27.78
CA LEU A 404 13.25 -31.64 27.66
C LEU A 404 12.62 -31.10 28.94
N GLY A 405 13.03 -29.90 29.35
CA GLY A 405 12.42 -29.16 30.44
C GLY A 405 10.98 -28.75 30.14
N ASN A 406 10.19 -28.49 31.19
CA ASN A 406 8.82 -27.99 31.03
C ASN A 406 8.80 -26.59 30.39
N ASP A 407 9.82 -25.78 30.64
CA ASP A 407 9.94 -24.40 30.13
C ASP A 407 9.90 -24.36 28.60
N TRP A 408 10.49 -25.36 27.93
CA TRP A 408 10.46 -25.49 26.48
C TRP A 408 9.03 -25.51 25.93
N THR A 409 8.14 -26.27 26.58
CA THR A 409 6.74 -26.37 26.16
C THR A 409 5.99 -25.06 26.42
N LEU A 410 6.24 -24.42 27.57
CA LEU A 410 5.62 -23.14 27.92
C LEU A 410 6.04 -22.01 26.98
N GLN A 411 7.33 -21.98 26.59
CA GLN A 411 7.86 -21.04 25.61
C GLN A 411 7.16 -21.20 24.26
N ILE A 412 7.03 -22.44 23.77
CA ILE A 412 6.34 -22.72 22.50
C ILE A 412 4.87 -22.26 22.55
N LEU A 413 4.13 -22.61 23.60
CA LEU A 413 2.73 -22.19 23.75
C LEU A 413 2.59 -20.66 23.75
N SER A 414 3.50 -19.98 24.46
CA SER A 414 3.47 -18.52 24.58
C SER A 414 3.87 -17.82 23.26
N LEU A 415 4.84 -18.38 22.53
CA LEU A 415 5.25 -17.86 21.23
C LEU A 415 4.13 -18.03 20.18
N ILE A 416 3.39 -19.14 20.20
CA ILE A 416 2.22 -19.34 19.35
C ILE A 416 1.19 -18.22 19.57
N GLU A 417 0.90 -17.87 20.83
CA GLU A 417 -0.01 -16.76 21.15
C GLU A 417 0.55 -15.41 20.72
N ALA A 418 1.84 -15.16 20.94
CA ALA A 418 2.48 -13.89 20.59
C ALA A 418 2.46 -13.62 19.07
N MET A 419 2.42 -14.69 18.25
CA MET A 419 2.41 -14.61 16.78
C MET A 419 1.00 -14.48 16.17
N LEU A 420 -0.08 -14.55 16.95
CA LEU A 420 -1.46 -14.42 16.45
C LEU A 420 -1.72 -13.16 15.58
N PRO A 421 -1.11 -11.99 15.84
CA PRO A 421 -1.33 -10.80 15.00
C PRO A 421 -0.66 -10.86 13.61
N LEU A 422 0.10 -11.91 13.31
CA LEU A 422 0.81 -12.07 12.04
C LEU A 422 -0.08 -12.79 11.03
N GLN A 423 -0.05 -12.34 9.77
CA GLN A 423 -0.80 -12.93 8.66
C GLN A 423 -0.03 -14.08 8.00
N ARG A 424 1.30 -13.96 8.01
CA ARG A 424 2.25 -14.99 7.61
C ARG A 424 3.40 -14.92 8.58
N ALA A 425 3.92 -16.06 9.01
CA ALA A 425 5.03 -16.09 9.93
C ALA A 425 5.83 -17.36 9.79
N GLN A 426 7.14 -17.25 9.94
CA GLN A 426 8.05 -18.36 10.14
C GLN A 426 8.81 -18.10 11.43
N MET A 427 8.89 -19.11 12.27
CA MET A 427 9.67 -19.06 13.51
C MET A 427 10.56 -20.29 13.61
N ARG A 428 11.78 -20.07 14.08
CA ARG A 428 12.72 -21.11 14.51
C ARG A 428 13.18 -20.78 15.94
N LEU A 429 12.92 -21.69 16.87
CA LEU A 429 13.35 -21.61 18.25
C LEU A 429 14.38 -22.71 18.52
N THR A 430 15.51 -22.34 19.09
CA THR A 430 16.52 -23.24 19.66
C THR A 430 16.76 -22.91 21.14
N ARG A 431 17.70 -23.59 21.80
CA ARG A 431 18.11 -23.21 23.17
C ARG A 431 18.84 -21.86 23.25
N GLN A 432 19.44 -21.42 22.15
CA GLN A 432 20.31 -20.24 22.13
C GLN A 432 19.75 -19.10 21.28
N ASP A 433 18.88 -19.41 20.31
CA ASP A 433 18.38 -18.43 19.35
C ASP A 433 16.87 -18.58 19.12
N LEU A 434 16.21 -17.45 18.90
CA LEU A 434 14.88 -17.33 18.35
C LEU A 434 14.95 -16.43 17.11
N ALA A 435 14.52 -16.95 15.97
CA ALA A 435 14.29 -16.16 14.77
C ALA A 435 12.79 -16.17 14.45
N ILE A 436 12.20 -14.99 14.25
CA ILE A 436 10.81 -14.85 13.75
C ILE A 436 10.83 -13.89 12.57
N SER A 437 10.34 -14.35 11.42
CA SER A 437 10.04 -13.50 10.27
C SER A 437 8.56 -13.56 9.94
N GLY A 438 8.01 -12.50 9.37
CA GLY A 438 6.60 -12.51 9.04
C GLY A 438 6.07 -11.19 8.54
N LEU A 439 4.75 -11.15 8.37
CA LEU A 439 4.04 -10.02 7.79
C LEU A 439 2.81 -9.72 8.64
N SER A 440 2.57 -8.44 8.91
CA SER A 440 1.41 -8.00 9.69
C SER A 440 0.76 -6.75 9.11
N HIS A 441 -0.55 -6.64 9.31
CA HIS A 441 -1.33 -5.44 9.04
C HIS A 441 -1.26 -4.38 10.14
N ARG A 442 -0.53 -4.67 11.21
CA ARG A 442 -0.32 -3.77 12.34
C ARG A 442 1.05 -3.10 12.24
N LYS A 443 1.06 -1.76 12.27
CA LYS A 443 2.30 -0.96 12.25
C LYS A 443 3.17 -1.20 13.49
N ASP A 444 2.54 -1.57 14.61
CA ASP A 444 3.19 -1.83 15.89
C ASP A 444 3.55 -3.31 16.12
N ALA A 445 3.30 -4.19 15.14
CA ALA A 445 3.45 -5.63 15.30
C ALA A 445 4.86 -6.06 15.75
N GLN A 446 5.90 -5.47 15.15
CA GLN A 446 7.29 -5.80 15.51
C GLN A 446 7.60 -5.42 16.95
N ALA A 447 7.18 -4.22 17.38
CA ALA A 447 7.42 -3.73 18.74
C ALA A 447 6.64 -4.56 19.78
N ALA A 448 5.37 -4.87 19.50
CA ALA A 448 4.54 -5.70 20.37
C ALA A 448 5.08 -7.13 20.50
N LEU A 449 5.54 -7.72 19.40
CA LEU A 449 6.17 -9.03 19.39
C LEU A 449 7.48 -9.02 20.18
N ALA A 450 8.33 -8.01 19.99
CA ALA A 450 9.59 -7.88 20.72
C ALA A 450 9.38 -7.79 22.24
N LEU A 451 8.36 -7.07 22.70
CA LEU A 451 7.99 -6.99 24.12
C LEU A 451 7.52 -8.36 24.65
N SER A 452 6.68 -9.07 23.89
CA SER A 452 6.19 -10.40 24.26
C SER A 452 7.33 -11.40 24.35
N VAL A 453 8.21 -11.43 23.35
CA VAL A 453 9.38 -12.32 23.30
C VAL A 453 10.29 -12.10 24.50
N ARG A 454 10.54 -10.85 24.91
CA ARG A 454 11.34 -10.53 26.10
C ARG A 454 10.74 -11.04 27.42
N GLN A 455 9.41 -11.18 27.49
CA GLN A 455 8.73 -11.74 28.67
C GLN A 455 8.71 -13.27 28.66
N ILE A 456 8.70 -13.87 27.47
CA ILE A 456 8.60 -15.32 27.29
C ILE A 456 9.96 -16.00 27.41
N LEU A 457 11.00 -15.42 26.80
CA LEU A 457 12.33 -16.03 26.70
C LEU A 457 13.30 -15.41 27.70
N PRO A 458 14.22 -16.22 28.26
CA PRO A 458 15.31 -15.69 29.08
C PRO A 458 16.27 -14.86 28.23
N ASN A 459 16.91 -13.86 28.86
CA ASN A 459 17.86 -12.93 28.21
C ASN A 459 19.09 -13.60 27.56
N THR A 460 19.29 -14.90 27.81
CA THR A 460 20.37 -15.71 27.22
C THR A 460 20.07 -16.14 25.79
N VAL A 461 18.81 -16.07 25.34
CA VAL A 461 18.40 -16.43 23.98
C VAL A 461 18.55 -15.20 23.07
N ARG A 462 19.32 -15.32 21.99
CA ARG A 462 19.45 -14.26 20.98
C ARG A 462 18.19 -14.21 20.13
N THR A 463 17.69 -13.01 19.89
CA THR A 463 16.42 -12.82 19.17
C THR A 463 16.64 -12.05 17.87
N ASP A 464 16.24 -12.62 16.75
CA ASP A 464 16.13 -11.94 15.46
C ASP A 464 14.65 -11.86 15.05
N LEU A 465 14.13 -10.64 14.91
CA LEU A 465 12.71 -10.38 14.63
C LEU A 465 12.58 -9.49 13.39
N GLN A 466 12.02 -10.05 12.31
CA GLN A 466 11.87 -9.39 11.03
C GLN A 466 10.39 -9.38 10.61
N ILE A 467 9.62 -8.42 11.11
CA ILE A 467 8.19 -8.30 10.81
C ILE A 467 7.94 -7.16 9.84
N THR A 468 7.45 -7.48 8.65
CA THR A 468 7.12 -6.49 7.62
C THR A 468 5.69 -5.99 7.81
N TYR A 469 5.53 -4.67 7.95
CA TYR A 469 4.20 -4.05 7.88
C TYR A 469 3.72 -4.02 6.42
N GLN A 470 2.55 -4.61 6.17
CA GLN A 470 1.82 -4.43 4.93
C GLN A 470 0.45 -3.83 5.27
N PRO A 471 0.05 -2.70 4.67
CA PRO A 471 -1.31 -2.21 4.82
C PRO A 471 -2.32 -3.31 4.46
N PRO A 472 -3.43 -3.44 5.21
CA PRO A 472 -4.49 -4.37 4.82
C PRO A 472 -4.96 -4.01 3.40
N PRO A 473 -5.27 -5.01 2.56
CA PRO A 473 -5.86 -4.74 1.25
C PRO A 473 -7.11 -3.89 1.47
N LYS A 474 -7.22 -2.78 0.73
CA LYS A 474 -8.46 -1.99 0.72
C LYS A 474 -9.54 -2.93 0.22
N THR A 475 -10.50 -3.24 1.09
CA THR A 475 -11.68 -4.00 0.69
C THR A 475 -12.43 -3.09 -0.27
N GLU A 476 -12.33 -3.35 -1.57
CA GLU A 476 -13.32 -2.80 -2.49
C GLU A 476 -14.67 -3.36 -2.04
N PRO A 477 -15.66 -2.50 -1.75
CA PRO A 477 -16.99 -2.99 -1.43
C PRO A 477 -17.43 -3.92 -2.56
N ASP A 478 -18.05 -5.05 -2.20
CA ASP A 478 -18.64 -5.99 -3.15
C ASP A 478 -19.87 -5.30 -3.77
N LEU A 479 -19.61 -4.41 -4.73
CA LEU A 479 -20.63 -3.61 -5.39
C LEU A 479 -21.37 -4.49 -6.39
N LEU A 480 -22.69 -4.45 -6.34
CA LEU A 480 -23.53 -5.10 -7.32
C LEU A 480 -23.24 -4.50 -8.71
N PRO A 481 -23.14 -5.32 -9.78
CA PRO A 481 -23.03 -4.82 -11.14
C PRO A 481 -24.18 -3.86 -11.50
N ALA A 482 -23.87 -2.76 -12.18
CA ALA A 482 -24.85 -1.71 -12.50
C ALA A 482 -26.13 -2.23 -13.20
N ALA A 483 -25.99 -3.23 -14.07
CA ALA A 483 -27.13 -3.86 -14.75
C ALA A 483 -28.07 -4.59 -13.77
N LEU A 484 -27.51 -5.27 -12.77
CA LEU A 484 -28.29 -5.97 -11.75
C LEU A 484 -29.03 -4.99 -10.85
N CYS A 485 -28.38 -3.88 -10.49
CA CYS A 485 -28.99 -2.79 -9.72
C CYS A 485 -30.22 -2.21 -10.39
N ILE A 486 -30.10 -1.89 -11.68
CA ILE A 486 -31.21 -1.32 -12.45
C ILE A 486 -32.33 -2.34 -12.64
N SER A 487 -32.00 -3.61 -12.85
CA SER A 487 -33.00 -4.67 -12.90
C SER A 487 -33.79 -4.80 -11.59
N GLN A 488 -33.15 -4.65 -10.43
CA GLN A 488 -33.84 -4.69 -9.13
C GLN A 488 -34.73 -3.47 -8.90
N ILE A 489 -34.24 -2.27 -9.22
CA ILE A 489 -35.01 -1.03 -9.12
C ILE A 489 -36.26 -1.08 -10.02
N ASN A 490 -36.08 -1.49 -11.28
CA ASN A 490 -37.20 -1.60 -12.21
C ASN A 490 -38.16 -2.73 -11.82
N GLY A 491 -37.66 -3.82 -11.21
CA GLY A 491 -38.51 -4.86 -10.61
C GLY A 491 -39.41 -4.32 -9.49
N LEU A 492 -38.88 -3.46 -8.61
CA LEU A 492 -39.69 -2.79 -7.59
C LEU A 492 -40.75 -1.88 -8.23
N LEU A 493 -40.37 -1.10 -9.25
CA LEU A 493 -41.26 -0.17 -9.94
C LEU A 493 -42.39 -0.83 -10.74
N GLN A 494 -42.25 -2.12 -11.08
CA GLN A 494 -43.34 -2.90 -11.66
C GLN A 494 -44.42 -3.26 -10.63
N SER A 495 -44.03 -3.45 -9.37
CA SER A 495 -44.95 -3.79 -8.28
C SER A 495 -45.49 -2.59 -7.51
N GLU A 496 -44.73 -1.51 -7.41
CA GLU A 496 -45.03 -0.32 -6.61
C GLU A 496 -44.75 0.94 -7.44
N LYS A 497 -45.61 1.97 -7.37
CA LYS A 497 -45.44 3.22 -8.12
C LYS A 497 -44.94 4.35 -7.22
N ILE A 498 -44.07 5.19 -7.77
CA ILE A 498 -43.73 6.48 -7.15
C ILE A 498 -44.91 7.42 -7.39
N ASN A 499 -45.73 7.63 -6.35
CA ASN A 499 -46.92 8.46 -6.42
C ASN A 499 -46.65 9.88 -5.93
N PHE A 500 -47.35 10.83 -6.54
CA PHE A 500 -47.27 12.25 -6.24
C PHE A 500 -48.63 12.79 -5.82
N ASP A 501 -48.65 13.87 -5.07
CA ASP A 501 -49.90 14.57 -4.74
C ASP A 501 -50.56 15.13 -6.02
N PRO A 502 -51.90 15.23 -6.08
CA PRO A 502 -52.60 15.66 -7.30
C PRO A 502 -52.11 17.01 -7.83
N GLY A 503 -51.68 17.04 -9.10
CA GLY A 503 -51.16 18.26 -9.73
C GLY A 503 -49.81 18.76 -9.19
N SER A 504 -49.12 17.96 -8.37
CA SER A 504 -47.85 18.32 -7.73
C SER A 504 -46.71 17.38 -8.12
N ASP A 505 -45.49 17.84 -7.85
CA ASP A 505 -44.22 17.11 -7.85
C ASP A 505 -43.83 16.59 -6.46
N GLN A 506 -44.65 16.83 -5.44
CA GLN A 506 -44.44 16.32 -4.09
C GLN A 506 -44.72 14.83 -4.01
N VAL A 507 -43.71 14.04 -3.64
CA VAL A 507 -43.82 12.58 -3.46
C VAL A 507 -44.58 12.26 -2.18
N ASN A 508 -45.65 11.47 -2.29
CA ASN A 508 -46.47 11.08 -1.15
C ASN A 508 -45.80 10.00 -0.27
N LEU A 509 -46.39 9.68 0.88
CA LEU A 509 -45.78 8.74 1.84
C LEU A 509 -45.49 7.35 1.25
N ALA A 510 -46.35 6.82 0.39
CA ALA A 510 -46.12 5.54 -0.26
C ALA A 510 -44.92 5.61 -1.22
N GLY A 511 -44.81 6.70 -1.99
CA GLY A 511 -43.63 6.96 -2.83
C GLY A 511 -42.35 7.15 -2.02
N GLN A 512 -42.41 7.77 -0.83
CA GLN A 512 -41.27 7.92 0.08
C GLN A 512 -40.72 6.55 0.54
N ASN A 513 -41.60 5.62 0.92
CA ASN A 513 -41.20 4.27 1.33
C ASN A 513 -40.55 3.48 0.18
N LEU A 514 -41.06 3.66 -1.04
CA LEU A 514 -40.46 3.03 -2.23
C LEU A 514 -39.08 3.62 -2.52
N LEU A 515 -38.90 4.93 -2.37
CA LEU A 515 -37.61 5.59 -2.52
C LEU A 515 -36.58 5.16 -1.47
N ASP A 516 -37.02 4.77 -0.26
CA ASP A 516 -36.13 4.17 0.74
C ASP A 516 -35.60 2.81 0.27
N LYS A 517 -36.45 1.96 -0.31
CA LYS A 517 -36.05 0.67 -0.89
C LYS A 517 -35.09 0.85 -2.07
N ILE A 518 -35.38 1.80 -2.95
CA ILE A 518 -34.52 2.14 -4.09
C ILE A 518 -33.15 2.63 -3.61
N ALA A 519 -33.11 3.50 -2.59
CA ALA A 519 -31.86 3.99 -2.02
C ALA A 519 -31.03 2.86 -1.39
N GLU A 520 -31.66 1.85 -0.78
CA GLU A 520 -30.93 0.71 -0.23
C GLU A 520 -30.24 -0.12 -1.33
N ILE A 521 -30.93 -0.34 -2.46
CA ILE A 521 -30.32 -0.99 -3.62
C ILE A 521 -29.14 -0.15 -4.13
N LEU A 522 -29.35 1.16 -4.35
CA LEU A 522 -28.31 2.05 -4.90
C LEU A 522 -27.05 2.13 -4.02
N ARG A 523 -27.17 1.99 -2.70
CA ARG A 523 -26.00 1.93 -1.79
C ARG A 523 -25.11 0.72 -2.06
N GLN A 524 -25.70 -0.39 -2.51
CA GLN A 524 -24.97 -1.62 -2.83
C GLN A 524 -24.32 -1.56 -4.22
N CYS A 525 -24.61 -0.53 -5.01
CA CYS A 525 -24.19 -0.42 -6.42
C CYS A 525 -23.03 0.56 -6.65
N GLY A 526 -22.76 1.44 -5.67
CA GLY A 526 -21.77 2.51 -5.82
C GLY A 526 -22.24 3.62 -6.76
N GLU A 527 -21.30 4.30 -7.42
CA GLU A 527 -21.61 5.37 -8.37
C GLU A 527 -21.90 4.78 -9.76
N ILE A 528 -23.18 4.80 -10.16
CA ILE A 528 -23.63 4.35 -11.48
C ILE A 528 -24.31 5.49 -12.24
N PRO A 529 -24.04 5.70 -13.54
CA PRO A 529 -24.65 6.80 -14.30
C PRO A 529 -26.09 6.45 -14.68
N LEU A 530 -27.06 7.19 -14.13
CA LEU A 530 -28.49 6.89 -14.28
C LEU A 530 -29.26 8.02 -14.94
N GLU A 531 -30.29 7.66 -15.70
CA GLU A 531 -31.36 8.57 -16.10
C GLU A 531 -32.64 8.22 -15.35
N ILE A 532 -33.25 9.22 -14.72
CA ILE A 532 -34.56 9.16 -14.09
C ILE A 532 -35.55 9.77 -15.09
N ALA A 533 -36.33 8.91 -15.74
CA ALA A 533 -37.26 9.29 -16.80
C ALA A 533 -38.68 9.46 -16.25
N GLY A 534 -39.25 10.66 -16.40
CA GLY A 534 -40.63 10.96 -16.01
C GLY A 534 -41.59 10.94 -17.19
N HIS A 535 -42.77 10.34 -16.99
CA HIS A 535 -43.83 10.24 -18.00
C HIS A 535 -45.20 10.67 -17.43
N THR A 536 -46.04 11.26 -18.28
CA THR A 536 -47.45 11.58 -17.98
C THR A 536 -48.40 10.83 -18.89
N ASP A 537 -49.69 10.89 -18.57
CA ASP A 537 -50.76 10.52 -19.52
C ASP A 537 -51.01 11.67 -20.51
N SER A 538 -51.94 11.44 -21.46
CA SER A 538 -52.31 12.41 -22.49
C SER A 538 -53.36 13.45 -22.07
N GLN A 539 -53.61 13.64 -20.76
CA GLN A 539 -54.57 14.64 -20.29
C GLN A 539 -53.84 15.96 -20.04
N GLY A 540 -54.33 17.04 -20.64
CA GLY A 540 -53.73 18.37 -20.50
C GLY A 540 -53.05 18.83 -21.78
N ARG A 541 -52.30 19.93 -21.67
CA ARG A 541 -51.50 20.46 -22.78
C ARG A 541 -50.13 19.81 -22.77
N GLU A 542 -49.60 19.47 -23.95
CA GLU A 542 -48.30 18.84 -24.12
C GLU A 542 -47.17 19.55 -23.35
N GLU A 543 -47.10 20.88 -23.45
CA GLU A 543 -46.10 21.71 -22.74
C GLU A 543 -46.20 21.55 -21.21
N MET A 544 -47.43 21.49 -20.68
CA MET A 544 -47.69 21.32 -19.25
C MET A 544 -47.33 19.90 -18.79
N ASN A 545 -47.61 18.90 -19.62
CA ASN A 545 -47.27 17.51 -19.38
C ASN A 545 -45.75 17.29 -19.40
N LEU A 546 -45.05 17.92 -20.33
CA LEU A 546 -43.59 17.92 -20.37
C LEU A 546 -42.98 18.54 -19.11
N GLN A 547 -43.42 19.74 -18.74
CA GLN A 547 -42.95 20.42 -17.53
C GLN A 547 -43.23 19.60 -16.26
N LEU A 548 -44.42 19.04 -16.13
CA LEU A 548 -44.80 18.22 -14.97
C LEU A 548 -43.95 16.94 -14.88
N SER A 549 -43.71 16.27 -16.00
CA SER A 549 -42.85 15.07 -16.03
C SER A 549 -41.41 15.39 -15.62
N GLN A 550 -40.87 16.53 -16.06
CA GLN A 550 -39.53 17.00 -15.70
C GLN A 550 -39.43 17.31 -14.20
N MET A 551 -40.40 18.05 -13.65
CA MET A 551 -40.45 18.36 -12.22
C MET A 551 -40.50 17.10 -11.36
N ARG A 552 -41.31 16.10 -11.75
CA ARG A 552 -41.40 14.82 -11.04
C ARG A 552 -40.11 14.01 -11.08
N ALA A 553 -39.44 13.94 -12.23
CA ALA A 553 -38.14 13.30 -12.34
C ALA A 553 -37.09 13.98 -11.45
N GLN A 554 -37.11 15.32 -11.40
CA GLN A 554 -36.19 16.08 -10.57
C GLN A 554 -36.51 15.96 -9.07
N ALA A 555 -37.79 15.87 -8.70
CA ALA A 555 -38.22 15.59 -7.33
C ALA A 555 -37.69 14.23 -6.85
N VAL A 556 -37.77 13.18 -7.68
CA VAL A 556 -37.19 11.86 -7.37
C VAL A 556 -35.68 11.95 -7.16
N MET A 557 -34.95 12.67 -8.02
CA MET A 557 -33.51 12.89 -7.85
C MET A 557 -33.19 13.57 -6.51
N MET A 558 -33.92 14.63 -6.16
CA MET A 558 -33.74 15.36 -4.89
C MET A 558 -34.06 14.48 -3.67
N GLU A 559 -35.06 13.61 -3.77
CA GLU A 559 -35.40 12.66 -2.71
C GLU A 559 -34.30 11.62 -2.48
N LEU A 560 -33.66 11.14 -3.55
CA LEU A 560 -32.51 10.23 -3.47
C LEU A 560 -31.29 10.94 -2.88
N GLN A 561 -31.06 12.20 -3.26
CA GLN A 561 -30.00 13.02 -2.69
C GLN A 561 -30.19 13.23 -1.17
N ARG A 562 -31.43 13.47 -0.72
CA ARG A 562 -31.76 13.57 0.71
C ARG A 562 -31.49 12.26 1.47
N ARG A 563 -31.53 11.12 0.79
CA ARG A 563 -31.17 9.78 1.31
C ARG A 563 -29.67 9.47 1.25
N ARG A 564 -28.85 10.49 0.94
CA ARG A 564 -27.39 10.42 0.81
C ARG A 564 -26.91 9.51 -0.32
N ILE A 565 -27.71 9.35 -1.37
CA ILE A 565 -27.24 8.74 -2.61
C ILE A 565 -26.42 9.77 -3.38
N LEU A 566 -25.25 9.37 -3.89
CA LEU A 566 -24.43 10.21 -4.74
C LEU A 566 -25.10 10.32 -6.12
N THR A 567 -25.76 11.45 -6.39
CA THR A 567 -26.50 11.68 -7.64
C THR A 567 -25.69 12.46 -8.67
N GLY A 568 -24.37 12.59 -8.50
CA GLY A 568 -23.51 13.41 -9.37
C GLY A 568 -23.47 12.93 -10.82
N SER A 569 -23.71 11.65 -11.04
CA SER A 569 -23.79 11.00 -12.36
C SER A 569 -25.23 10.78 -12.84
N PHE A 570 -26.24 11.29 -12.12
CA PHE A 570 -27.65 11.08 -12.46
C PHE A 570 -28.18 12.25 -13.29
N VAL A 571 -29.09 11.95 -14.22
CA VAL A 571 -29.83 12.93 -15.02
C VAL A 571 -31.32 12.71 -14.81
N ALA A 572 -32.06 13.80 -14.58
CA ALA A 572 -33.52 13.76 -14.52
C ALA A 572 -34.10 14.31 -15.83
N GLN A 573 -34.89 13.50 -16.54
CA GLN A 573 -35.45 13.85 -17.84
C GLN A 573 -36.96 13.61 -17.88
N GLY A 574 -37.72 14.64 -18.25
CA GLY A 574 -39.15 14.56 -18.53
C GLY A 574 -39.43 14.26 -19.99
N TYR A 575 -40.36 13.35 -20.25
CA TYR A 575 -40.82 12.98 -21.60
C TYR A 575 -42.28 13.37 -21.88
N GLY A 576 -43.00 13.90 -20.88
CA GLY A 576 -44.44 14.17 -20.98
C GLY A 576 -45.22 12.93 -21.43
N GLU A 577 -46.11 13.13 -22.40
CA GLU A 577 -46.98 12.07 -22.97
C GLU A 577 -46.38 11.39 -24.22
N THR A 578 -45.17 11.77 -24.64
CA THR A 578 -44.58 11.36 -25.94
C THR A 578 -44.19 9.89 -26.04
N LYS A 579 -44.06 9.19 -24.90
CA LYS A 579 -43.67 7.77 -24.80
C LYS A 579 -44.70 6.96 -24.00
N PRO A 580 -45.93 6.75 -24.53
CA PRO A 580 -46.95 5.96 -23.87
C PRO A 580 -46.63 4.46 -23.97
N ILE A 581 -46.90 3.71 -22.91
CA ILE A 581 -46.76 2.24 -22.86
C ILE A 581 -48.12 1.53 -22.78
N ALA A 582 -49.20 2.29 -22.60
CA ALA A 582 -50.59 1.84 -22.65
C ALA A 582 -51.47 2.87 -23.37
N ALA A 583 -52.65 2.46 -23.83
CA ALA A 583 -53.62 3.36 -24.46
C ALA A 583 -54.14 4.40 -23.45
N ASN A 584 -54.31 5.66 -23.86
CA ASN A 584 -54.79 6.74 -22.99
C ASN A 584 -56.32 6.87 -22.92
N ASP A 585 -57.05 5.97 -23.57
CA ASP A 585 -58.51 5.94 -23.63
C ASP A 585 -59.15 5.53 -22.28
N SER A 586 -58.52 4.60 -21.57
CA SER A 586 -58.96 4.08 -20.26
C SER A 586 -58.29 4.79 -19.08
N ALA A 587 -58.94 4.79 -17.92
CA ALA A 587 -58.36 5.37 -16.70
C ALA A 587 -57.14 4.56 -16.24
N GLU A 588 -57.21 3.24 -16.44
CA GLU A 588 -56.17 2.26 -16.16
C GLU A 588 -54.94 2.50 -17.04
N GLY A 589 -55.13 2.67 -18.36
CA GLY A 589 -54.04 2.94 -19.28
C GLY A 589 -53.35 4.29 -19.04
N ARG A 590 -54.12 5.33 -18.68
CA ARG A 590 -53.55 6.61 -18.22
C ARG A 590 -52.73 6.45 -16.95
N ASP A 591 -53.20 5.66 -15.99
CA ASP A 591 -52.45 5.40 -14.76
C ASP A 591 -51.15 4.64 -15.00
N ILE A 592 -51.12 3.74 -15.98
CA ILE A 592 -49.89 3.04 -16.41
C ILE A 592 -48.90 4.03 -17.05
N ASN A 593 -49.38 5.00 -17.83
CA ASN A 593 -48.51 5.99 -18.49
C ASN A 593 -47.88 7.00 -17.51
N ARG A 594 -48.56 7.30 -16.39
CA ARG A 594 -48.01 8.13 -15.29
C ARG A 594 -46.99 7.34 -14.46
N ARG A 595 -45.72 7.37 -14.86
CA ARG A 595 -44.66 6.55 -14.25
C ARG A 595 -43.30 7.24 -14.21
N ILE A 596 -42.41 6.67 -13.39
CA ILE A 596 -40.98 7.00 -13.32
C ILE A 596 -40.21 5.72 -13.69
N GLU A 597 -39.21 5.84 -14.56
CA GLU A 597 -38.33 4.75 -14.96
C GLU A 597 -36.87 5.11 -14.70
N PHE A 598 -36.04 4.08 -14.47
CA PHE A 598 -34.60 4.23 -14.31
C PHE A 598 -33.87 3.52 -15.46
N TYR A 599 -33.03 4.27 -16.16
CA TYR A 599 -32.20 3.76 -17.23
C TYR A 599 -30.73 3.89 -16.87
N LEU A 600 -29.94 2.87 -17.20
CA LEU A 600 -28.49 3.00 -17.18
C LEU A 600 -28.11 3.88 -18.37
N ARG A 601 -27.35 4.94 -18.15
CA ARG A 601 -26.79 5.70 -19.26
C ARG A 601 -25.58 4.93 -19.78
N GLU A 602 -25.58 4.57 -21.05
CA GLU A 602 -24.34 4.13 -21.72
C GLU A 602 -23.31 5.26 -21.58
N ASN A 603 -22.05 4.92 -21.33
CA ASN A 603 -20.95 5.85 -21.08
C ASN A 603 -20.85 6.93 -22.17
N GLU A 604 -21.61 8.01 -22.01
CA GLU A 604 -21.38 9.25 -22.72
C GLU A 604 -20.22 9.93 -21.97
N PRO A 605 -19.09 10.22 -22.65
CA PRO A 605 -17.98 10.89 -22.00
C PRO A 605 -18.51 12.18 -21.38
N VAL A 606 -18.27 12.34 -20.08
CA VAL A 606 -18.52 13.58 -19.36
C VAL A 606 -17.94 14.71 -20.21
N PRO A 607 -18.74 15.66 -20.71
CA PRO A 607 -18.20 16.82 -21.40
C PRO A 607 -17.17 17.45 -20.46
N PRO A 608 -15.95 17.78 -20.94
CA PRO A 608 -14.97 18.40 -20.07
C PRO A 608 -15.63 19.61 -19.42
N VAL A 609 -15.57 19.65 -18.09
CA VAL A 609 -16.04 20.79 -17.29
C VAL A 609 -15.39 22.03 -17.89
N GLN A 610 -16.16 22.84 -18.62
CA GLN A 610 -15.74 24.17 -19.01
C GLN A 610 -15.89 25.05 -17.76
N GLY A 611 -14.89 24.94 -16.89
CA GLY A 611 -14.69 25.80 -15.73
C GLY A 611 -13.21 26.12 -15.65
N ASP A 612 -12.89 27.41 -15.54
CA ASP A 612 -11.52 27.91 -15.58
C ASP A 612 -10.59 27.16 -14.59
N PRO A 613 -9.34 26.83 -14.98
CA PRO A 613 -8.44 25.95 -14.21
C PRO A 613 -7.98 26.49 -12.85
N GLU A 614 -8.43 27.67 -12.44
CA GLU A 614 -7.91 28.40 -11.27
C GLU A 614 -8.67 28.16 -9.96
N THR A 615 -9.78 27.40 -9.94
CA THR A 615 -10.60 27.24 -8.72
C THR A 615 -10.68 25.84 -8.12
N LEU A 616 -9.89 24.87 -8.58
CA LEU A 616 -9.90 23.51 -8.00
C LEU A 616 -8.76 23.28 -6.95
N PRO A 617 -9.04 22.67 -5.78
CA PRO A 617 -8.04 22.37 -4.75
C PRO A 617 -6.96 21.37 -5.21
N ALA A 618 -5.75 21.51 -4.67
CA ALA A 618 -4.52 20.88 -5.15
C ALA A 618 -4.44 19.34 -5.08
N GLU A 619 -5.39 18.65 -4.47
CA GLU A 619 -5.35 17.18 -4.31
C GLU A 619 -5.79 16.40 -5.56
N ALA A 620 -6.36 17.07 -6.58
CA ALA A 620 -6.83 16.43 -7.81
C ALA A 620 -5.84 16.50 -8.99
N ARG A 621 -4.61 16.99 -8.81
CA ARG A 621 -3.66 17.25 -9.91
C ARG A 621 -2.73 16.09 -10.30
N ILE A 622 -2.83 14.90 -9.69
CA ILE A 622 -1.77 13.87 -9.83
C ILE A 622 -2.06 12.78 -10.91
N ASN A 623 -3.28 12.65 -11.45
CA ASN A 623 -3.61 11.51 -12.34
C ASN A 623 -3.98 11.88 -13.80
N ALA A 624 -3.47 12.98 -14.34
CA ALA A 624 -3.69 13.33 -15.75
C ALA A 624 -2.36 13.64 -16.46
N ASN A 625 -1.50 12.63 -16.65
CA ASN A 625 -0.51 12.56 -17.73
C ASN A 625 0.22 11.21 -17.71
N ALA A 626 -0.46 10.16 -18.13
CA ALA A 626 0.16 8.91 -18.55
C ALA A 626 -0.73 8.28 -19.63
N GLY A 627 -0.50 8.69 -20.89
CA GLY A 627 -1.29 8.22 -22.02
C GLY A 627 -1.00 8.95 -23.33
N GLN A 628 0.28 9.10 -23.69
CA GLN A 628 0.75 9.17 -25.08
C GLN A 628 2.08 8.42 -25.18
#